data_AF-A0A126SYS7-F1
#
_entry.id   AF-A0A126SYS7-F1
#
_cell.length_a   1.000
_cell.length_b   1.000
_cell.length_c   1.000
_cell.angle_alpha   90.00
_cell.angle_beta   90.00
_cell.angle_gamma   90.00
#
_symmetry.space_group_name_H-M   'P 1'
#
loop_
_entity.id
_entity.type
_entity.pdbx_description
1 polymer ?
#
loop_
_entity_poly.entity_id
_entity_poly.type
_entity_poly.pdbx_seq_one_letter_code
_entity_poly.pdbx_strand_id
1 'polypeptide(L)'
;MTMSVHAVEKVFWEFGNKPSRIEDFRRDPESYLNAYPLTAEERAMIRHVDLKALAAHGVSSLLTLMVWPLLKGSDDMPFDYLVHMNDGKLPDMGMTGFKAIGLKGYIRFRQIRSALRRAFGRGGPAKVGA
;
A
#
# COMPACT_ATOMS: atom_id res chain seq x y z
N MET A 1 4.35 7.77 -28.60
CA MET A 1 5.13 8.59 -27.65
C MET A 1 5.30 7.76 -26.40
N THR A 2 6.53 7.39 -26.05
CA THR A 2 6.81 6.63 -24.83
C THR A 2 6.51 7.56 -23.65
N MET A 3 5.37 7.35 -22.98
CA MET A 3 5.06 8.08 -21.76
C MET A 3 6.13 7.68 -20.74
N SER A 4 6.94 8.65 -20.31
CA SER A 4 7.98 8.37 -19.34
C SER A 4 7.36 8.32 -17.95
N VAL A 5 7.52 7.18 -17.27
CA VAL A 5 7.04 6.94 -15.89
C VAL A 5 7.73 7.82 -14.84
N HIS A 6 8.67 8.68 -15.23
CA HIS A 6 9.45 9.54 -14.32
C HIS A 6 8.60 10.39 -13.38
N ALA A 7 7.41 10.84 -13.81
CA ALA A 7 6.51 11.59 -12.94
C ALA A 7 5.99 10.72 -11.78
N VAL A 8 5.60 9.48 -12.05
CA VAL A 8 5.15 8.52 -11.04
C VAL A 8 6.31 8.13 -10.12
N GLU A 9 7.47 7.83 -10.68
CA GLU A 9 8.66 7.45 -9.91
C GLU A 9 9.09 8.58 -8.96
N LYS A 10 8.99 9.84 -9.41
CA LYS A 10 9.27 11.01 -8.57
C LYS A 10 8.30 11.11 -7.40
N VAL A 11 7.00 10.91 -7.63
CA VAL A 11 6.00 10.89 -6.55
C VAL A 11 6.37 9.81 -5.51
N PHE A 12 6.69 8.60 -5.96
CA PHE A 12 7.04 7.50 -5.06
C PHE A 12 8.35 7.70 -4.31
N TRP A 13 9.35 8.29 -4.97
CA TRP A 13 10.59 8.68 -4.32
C TRP A 13 10.36 9.73 -3.22
N GLU A 14 9.48 10.71 -3.46
CA GLU A 14 9.15 11.74 -2.46
C GLU A 14 8.43 11.16 -1.24
N PHE A 15 7.56 10.16 -1.43
CA PHE A 15 6.95 9.43 -0.31
C PHE A 15 8.00 8.74 0.57
N GLY A 16 9.01 8.11 -0.04
CA GLY A 16 10.11 7.48 0.70
C GLY A 16 11.03 8.49 1.40
N ASN A 17 11.23 9.67 0.79
CA ASN A 17 12.17 10.68 1.30
C ASN A 17 11.56 11.55 2.43
N LYS A 18 10.26 11.83 2.40
CA LYS A 18 9.59 12.73 3.36
C LYS A 18 8.23 12.18 3.79
N PRO A 19 8.12 11.59 5.00
CA PRO A 19 6.86 11.01 5.48
C PRO A 19 5.67 11.98 5.50
N SER A 20 5.89 13.28 5.71
CA SER A 20 4.83 14.30 5.67
C SER A 20 4.10 14.38 4.33
N ARG A 21 4.77 14.01 3.23
CA ARG A 21 4.17 14.00 1.89
C ARG A 21 3.07 12.95 1.73
N ILE A 22 3.18 11.85 2.46
CA ILE A 22 2.14 10.81 2.49
C ILE A 22 0.90 11.36 3.21
N GLU A 23 1.08 12.14 4.28
CA GLU A 23 -0.04 12.76 4.99
C GLU A 23 -0.72 13.84 4.15
N ASP A 24 0.06 14.62 3.39
CA ASP A 24 -0.49 15.58 2.41
C ASP A 24 -1.29 14.86 1.32
N PHE A 25 -0.72 13.78 0.76
CA PHE A 25 -1.39 12.93 -0.22
C PHE A 25 -2.67 12.29 0.34
N ARG A 26 -2.66 11.77 1.58
CA ARG A 26 -3.84 11.17 2.22
C ARG A 26 -4.97 12.18 2.46
N ARG A 27 -4.60 13.43 2.75
CA ARG A 27 -5.56 14.51 3.03
C ARG A 27 -6.30 14.96 1.77
N ASP A 28 -5.57 15.16 0.68
CA ASP A 28 -6.13 15.56 -0.61
C ASP A 28 -5.29 14.99 -1.77
N PRO A 29 -5.57 13.75 -2.20
CA PRO A 29 -4.83 13.09 -3.27
C PRO A 29 -4.88 13.86 -4.59
N GLU A 30 -6.03 14.48 -4.91
CA GLU A 30 -6.20 15.17 -6.19
C GLU A 30 -5.36 16.44 -6.27
N SER A 31 -5.45 17.28 -5.23
CA SER A 31 -4.65 18.50 -5.16
C SER A 31 -3.16 18.19 -5.09
N TYR A 32 -2.77 17.17 -4.34
CA TYR A 32 -1.37 16.73 -4.27
C TYR A 32 -0.84 16.29 -5.65
N LEU A 33 -1.60 15.46 -6.38
CA LEU A 33 -1.16 14.92 -7.68
C LEU A 33 -1.22 15.96 -8.82
N ASN A 34 -1.98 17.05 -8.68
CA ASN A 34 -2.00 18.16 -9.64
C ASN A 34 -0.65 18.85 -9.80
N ALA A 35 0.25 18.74 -8.81
CA ALA A 35 1.59 19.32 -8.87
C ALA A 35 2.55 18.55 -9.80
N TYR A 36 2.14 17.39 -10.32
CA TYR A 36 2.97 16.50 -11.12
C TYR A 36 2.39 16.37 -12.54
N PRO A 37 3.25 16.27 -13.58
CA PRO A 37 2.83 16.08 -14.96
C PRO A 37 2.40 14.62 -15.20
N LEU A 38 1.33 14.19 -14.53
CA LEU A 38 0.75 12.86 -14.62
C LEU A 38 -0.37 12.84 -15.65
N THR A 39 -0.47 11.76 -16.41
CA THR A 39 -1.66 11.45 -17.20
C THR A 39 -2.85 11.15 -16.28
N ALA A 40 -4.06 11.22 -16.82
CA ALA A 40 -5.27 10.87 -16.08
C ALA A 40 -5.24 9.40 -15.59
N GLU A 41 -4.65 8.52 -16.38
CA GLU A 41 -4.49 7.10 -16.07
C GLU A 41 -3.51 6.89 -14.91
N GLU A 42 -2.30 7.45 -14.97
CA GLU A 42 -1.31 7.37 -13.89
C GLU A 42 -1.85 7.93 -12.58
N ARG A 43 -2.58 9.06 -12.66
CA ARG A 43 -3.22 9.66 -11.49
C ARG A 43 -4.26 8.73 -10.87
N ALA A 44 -5.09 8.08 -11.69
CA ALA A 44 -6.06 7.10 -11.21
C ALA A 44 -5.36 5.90 -10.55
N MET A 45 -4.31 5.36 -11.18
CA MET A 45 -3.54 4.25 -10.63
C MET A 45 -2.91 4.58 -9.26
N ILE A 46 -2.31 5.76 -9.11
CA ILE A 46 -1.74 6.19 -7.81
C ILE A 46 -2.83 6.36 -6.75
N ARG A 47 -3.95 7.00 -7.10
CA ARG A 47 -5.08 7.25 -6.18
C ARG A 47 -5.69 5.96 -5.65
N HIS A 48 -5.84 4.96 -6.52
CA HIS A 48 -6.39 3.65 -6.16
C HIS A 48 -5.35 2.71 -5.56
N VAL A 49 -4.07 3.12 -5.51
CA VAL A 49 -2.95 2.28 -5.09
C VAL A 49 -2.90 0.99 -5.92
N ASP A 50 -3.13 1.12 -7.22
CA ASP A 50 -3.06 0.02 -8.18
C ASP A 50 -1.60 -0.21 -8.61
N LEU A 51 -0.82 -0.77 -7.68
CA LEU A 51 0.60 -0.98 -7.91
C LEU A 51 0.86 -2.02 -9.00
N LYS A 52 -0.09 -2.94 -9.21
CA LYS A 52 -0.02 -3.92 -10.30
C LYS A 52 -0.14 -3.21 -11.66
N ALA A 53 -1.13 -2.32 -11.82
CA ALA A 53 -1.26 -1.53 -13.05
C ALA A 53 -0.05 -0.61 -13.25
N LEU A 54 0.48 0.01 -12.19
CA LEU A 54 1.70 0.84 -12.28
C LEU A 54 2.93 0.04 -12.72
N ALA A 55 3.12 -1.18 -12.17
CA ALA A 55 4.20 -2.05 -12.59
C ALA A 55 4.05 -2.49 -14.06
N ALA A 56 2.82 -2.81 -14.50
CA ALA A 56 2.53 -3.11 -15.91
C ALA A 56 2.73 -1.89 -16.83
N HIS A 57 2.48 -0.68 -16.31
CA HIS A 57 2.75 0.59 -16.97
C HIS A 57 4.25 0.96 -17.00
N GLY A 58 5.12 0.13 -16.41
CA GLY A 58 6.58 0.28 -16.48
C GLY A 58 7.23 0.96 -15.28
N VAL A 59 6.48 1.23 -14.20
CA VAL A 59 7.05 1.74 -12.94
C VAL A 59 7.91 0.66 -12.28
N SER A 60 9.07 1.06 -11.75
CA SER A 60 9.98 0.13 -11.06
C SER A 60 9.28 -0.65 -9.94
N SER A 61 9.35 -1.99 -10.03
CA SER A 61 8.79 -2.89 -9.01
C SER A 61 9.44 -2.72 -7.62
N LEU A 62 10.65 -2.16 -7.57
CA LEU A 62 11.31 -1.82 -6.31
C LEU A 62 10.64 -0.60 -5.65
N LEU A 63 10.28 0.41 -6.44
CA LEU A 63 9.59 1.60 -5.93
C LEU A 63 8.17 1.26 -5.47
N THR A 64 7.46 0.41 -6.20
CA THR A 64 6.13 -0.08 -5.77
C THR A 64 6.21 -0.89 -4.46
N LEU A 65 7.26 -1.70 -4.28
CA LEU A 65 7.48 -2.41 -3.02
C LEU A 65 7.76 -1.45 -1.86
N MET A 66 8.60 -0.43 -2.08
CA MET A 66 8.95 0.56 -1.04
C MET A 66 7.75 1.42 -0.61
N VAL A 67 6.90 1.80 -1.57
CA VAL A 67 5.76 2.69 -1.31
C VAL A 67 4.58 1.96 -0.66
N TRP A 68 4.49 0.64 -0.82
CA TRP A 68 3.40 -0.17 -0.25
C TRP A 68 3.15 0.05 1.25
N PRO A 69 4.14 -0.16 2.16
CA PRO A 69 3.93 0.03 3.59
C PRO A 69 3.68 1.50 3.95
N LEU A 70 4.14 2.43 3.12
CA LEU A 70 3.93 3.86 3.30
C LEU A 70 2.47 4.24 3.04
N LEU A 71 1.84 3.67 2.01
CA LEU A 71 0.45 3.95 1.65
C LEU A 71 -0.56 3.16 2.50
N LYS A 72 -0.33 1.86 2.69
CA LYS A 72 -1.24 0.96 3.42
C LYS A 72 -1.02 0.94 4.93
N GLY A 73 0.14 1.41 5.39
CA GLY A 73 0.56 1.36 6.79
C GLY A 73 1.50 0.20 7.08
N SER A 74 2.33 0.35 8.12
CA SER A 74 3.37 -0.61 8.52
C SER A 74 2.86 -1.96 9.04
N ASP A 75 1.55 -2.09 9.26
CA ASP A 75 0.90 -3.35 9.69
C ASP A 75 0.73 -4.35 8.51
N ASP A 76 0.89 -3.90 7.26
CA ASP A 76 0.83 -4.76 6.06
C ASP A 76 2.25 -5.16 5.61
N MET A 77 2.59 -6.40 5.94
CA MET A 77 3.88 -7.05 5.66
C MET A 77 4.11 -7.28 4.15
N PRO A 78 5.35 -7.51 3.69
CA PRO A 78 5.67 -7.74 2.26
C PRO A 78 4.86 -8.84 1.56
N PHE A 79 4.26 -9.77 2.31
CA PHE A 79 3.36 -10.78 1.74
C PHE A 79 2.06 -10.20 1.19
N ASP A 80 1.51 -9.13 1.79
CA ASP A 80 0.28 -8.50 1.28
C ASP A 80 0.54 -7.80 -0.06
N TYR A 81 1.74 -7.25 -0.25
CA TYR A 81 2.22 -6.79 -1.55
C TYR A 81 2.30 -7.93 -2.56
N LEU A 82 2.90 -9.07 -2.20
CA LEU A 82 2.99 -10.24 -3.09
C LEU A 82 1.61 -10.78 -3.49
N VAL A 83 0.68 -10.83 -2.55
CA VAL A 83 -0.72 -11.20 -2.80
C VAL A 83 -1.38 -10.22 -3.76
N HIS A 84 -1.17 -8.91 -3.58
CA HIS A 84 -1.70 -7.88 -4.46
C HIS A 84 -1.15 -8.03 -5.89
N MET A 85 0.15 -8.29 -6.03
CA MET A 85 0.78 -8.47 -7.35
C MET A 85 0.37 -9.79 -8.03
N ASN A 86 0.01 -10.82 -7.26
CA ASN A 86 -0.32 -12.17 -7.73
C ASN A 86 -1.82 -12.50 -7.63
N ASP A 87 -2.69 -11.55 -8.02
CA ASP A 87 -4.14 -11.75 -8.16
C ASP A 87 -4.84 -12.28 -6.90
N GLY A 88 -4.42 -11.79 -5.74
CA GLY A 88 -5.01 -12.18 -4.46
C GLY A 88 -4.54 -13.55 -3.96
N LYS A 89 -3.55 -14.16 -4.60
CA LYS A 89 -2.97 -15.45 -4.18
C LYS A 89 -1.55 -15.23 -3.68
N LEU A 90 -1.18 -15.89 -2.58
CA LEU A 90 0.23 -15.99 -2.23
C LEU A 90 0.94 -16.83 -3.31
N PRO A 91 2.06 -16.35 -3.88
CA PRO A 91 2.86 -17.16 -4.80
C PRO A 91 3.33 -18.43 -4.09
N ASP A 92 3.44 -19.53 -4.84
CA ASP A 92 3.97 -20.77 -4.30
C ASP A 92 5.45 -20.56 -3.95
N MET A 93 5.72 -20.39 -2.66
CA MET A 93 7.07 -20.18 -2.14
C MET A 93 7.83 -21.49 -1.89
N GLY A 94 7.38 -22.61 -2.47
CA GLY A 94 8.00 -23.93 -2.27
C GLY A 94 7.94 -24.40 -0.82
N MET A 95 7.04 -23.84 -0.02
CA MET A 95 6.94 -24.13 1.41
C MET A 95 6.06 -25.36 1.67
N THR A 96 6.67 -26.55 1.69
CA THR A 96 5.99 -27.80 2.07
C THR A 96 6.14 -28.11 3.56
N GLY A 97 5.07 -28.64 4.19
CA GLY A 97 5.11 -29.22 5.55
C GLY A 97 4.73 -28.28 6.70
N PHE A 98 5.25 -28.55 7.92
CA PHE A 98 4.91 -27.87 9.18
C PHE A 98 5.02 -26.33 9.15
N LYS A 99 5.87 -25.76 8.27
CA LYS A 99 6.03 -24.30 8.10
C LYS A 99 4.80 -23.63 7.47
N ALA A 100 4.08 -24.33 6.59
CA ALA A 100 2.83 -23.83 6.00
C ALA A 100 1.69 -23.72 7.02
N ILE A 101 1.68 -24.61 8.02
CA ILE A 101 0.70 -24.61 9.11
C ILE A 101 0.92 -23.40 10.04
N GLY A 102 2.17 -23.11 10.39
CA GLY A 102 2.53 -21.94 11.19
C GLY A 102 2.18 -20.62 10.50
N LEU A 103 2.51 -20.49 9.21
CA LEU A 103 2.20 -19.28 8.44
C LEU A 103 0.69 -19.06 8.26
N LYS A 104 -0.07 -20.12 7.91
CA LYS A 104 -1.54 -20.03 7.82
C LYS A 104 -2.18 -19.68 9.16
N GLY A 105 -1.68 -20.25 10.26
CA GLY A 105 -2.10 -19.91 11.62
C GLY A 105 -1.82 -18.45 11.97
N TYR A 106 -0.62 -17.96 11.65
CA TYR A 106 -0.24 -16.56 11.84
C TYR A 106 -1.13 -15.60 11.03
N ILE A 107 -1.41 -15.91 9.75
CA ILE A 107 -2.29 -15.11 8.90
C ILE A 107 -3.73 -15.08 9.46
N ARG A 108 -4.26 -16.22 9.90
CA ARG A 108 -5.62 -16.31 10.49
C ARG A 108 -5.72 -15.52 11.80
N PHE A 109 -4.73 -15.66 12.70
CA PHE A 109 -4.66 -14.90 13.94
C PHE A 109 -4.57 -13.38 13.68
N ARG A 110 -3.80 -12.97 12.66
CA ARG A 110 -3.69 -11.57 12.23
C ARG A 110 -5.02 -10.99 11.75
N GLN A 111 -5.73 -11.70 10.87
CA GLN A 111 -7.04 -11.25 10.36
C GLN A 111 -8.01 -11.01 11.51
N ILE A 112 -8.05 -11.91 12.49
CA ILE A 112 -8.86 -11.77 13.71
C ILE A 112 -8.43 -10.55 14.53
N ARG A 113 -7.13 -10.37 14.78
CA ARG A 113 -6.62 -9.21 15.55
C ARG A 113 -6.93 -7.87 14.86
N SER A 114 -6.81 -7.80 13.53
CA SER A 114 -7.13 -6.60 12.74
C SER A 114 -8.63 -6.27 12.74
N ALA A 115 -9.49 -7.29 12.72
CA ALA A 115 -10.94 -7.14 12.80
C ALA A 115 -11.35 -6.65 14.20
N LEU A 116 -10.75 -7.21 15.25
CA LEU A 116 -10.95 -6.77 16.63
C LEU A 116 -10.49 -5.32 16.82
N ARG A 117 -9.30 -4.94 16.36
CA ARG A 117 -8.82 -3.55 16.48
C ARG A 117 -9.72 -2.55 15.74
N ARG A 118 -10.29 -2.92 14.58
CA ARG A 118 -11.27 -2.08 13.87
C ARG A 118 -12.63 -1.99 14.57
N ALA A 119 -13.07 -3.09 15.19
CA ALA A 119 -14.31 -3.13 15.97
C ALA A 119 -14.20 -2.35 17.30
N PHE A 120 -13.04 -2.41 17.96
CA PHE A 120 -12.81 -1.79 19.27
C PHE A 120 -12.11 -0.42 19.20
N GLY A 121 -11.50 -0.05 18.07
CA GLY A 121 -10.78 1.22 17.88
C GLY A 121 -11.67 2.44 17.62
N ARG A 122 -13.00 2.28 17.55
CA ARG A 122 -13.96 3.37 17.33
C ARG A 122 -14.66 3.86 18.62
N GLY A 123 -14.22 3.40 19.80
CA GLY A 123 -14.90 3.65 21.08
C GLY A 123 -13.99 4.03 22.26
N GLY A 124 -13.03 4.94 22.06
CA GLY A 124 -12.33 5.59 23.18
C GLY A 124 -13.16 6.77 23.74
N PRO A 125 -13.21 6.97 25.07
CA PRO A 125 -14.20 7.83 25.72
C PRO A 125 -14.02 9.30 25.32
N ALA A 126 -15.14 9.96 25.00
CA ALA A 126 -15.21 11.41 24.96
C ALA A 126 -14.74 11.96 26.32
N LYS A 127 -13.68 12.78 26.30
CA LYS A 127 -13.32 13.56 27.48
C LYS A 127 -14.43 14.59 27.70
N VAL A 128 -15.35 14.25 28.60
CA VAL A 128 -16.25 15.21 29.25
C VAL A 128 -15.38 16.20 30.02
N GLY A 129 -15.70 17.48 29.88
CA GLY A 129 -14.86 18.60 30.31
C GLY A 129 -14.63 18.72 31.80
N ALA A 130 -13.65 19.56 32.12
CA ALA A 130 -13.58 20.48 33.25
C ALA A 130 -12.45 21.48 32.94
#